data_AF-A0A978T9J4-F1
#
_entry.id   AF-A0A978T9J4-F1
#
_cell.length_a   1.000
_cell.length_b   1.000
_cell.length_c   1.000
_cell.angle_alpha   90.00
_cell.angle_beta   90.00
_cell.angle_gamma   90.00
#
_symmetry.space_group_name_H-M   'P 1'
#
loop_
_entity.id
_entity.type
_entity.pdbx_description
1 polymer ?
#
loop_
_entity_poly.entity_id
_entity_poly.type
_entity_poly.pdbx_seq_one_letter_code
_entity_poly.pdbx_strand_id
1 'polypeptide(L)'
;AVVLRFSTGVQAFDFYAQPNLREGSLRITATARSSRGSTASLFQNIAGNAGAQYFGFYTDDPTDLMTAVEISINDQFGFAFGEMRLATQPIPTPALLPGIVGMGVAAWRRRQGEAAAENSDQE
;
A
#
# COMPACT_ATOMS: atom_id res chain seq x y z
N ALA A 1 17.38 0.10 15.50
CA ALA A 1 16.71 -0.16 14.21
C ALA A 1 17.13 -1.54 13.71
N VAL A 2 16.26 -2.21 12.97
CA VAL A 2 16.53 -3.47 12.25
C VAL A 2 16.55 -3.16 10.76
N VAL A 3 17.57 -3.62 10.04
CA VAL A 3 17.64 -3.44 8.58
C VAL A 3 17.56 -4.79 7.90
N LEU A 4 16.50 -4.97 7.12
CA LEU A 4 16.34 -6.11 6.22
C LEU A 4 16.96 -5.76 4.87
N ARG A 5 17.82 -6.63 4.36
CA ARG A 5 18.51 -6.44 3.08
C ARG A 5 18.13 -7.57 2.12
N PHE A 6 17.83 -7.20 0.88
CA PHE A 6 17.46 -8.13 -0.18
C PHE A 6 18.59 -8.19 -1.21
N SER A 7 19.24 -9.35 -1.34
CA SER A 7 20.41 -9.52 -2.22
C SER A 7 20.07 -9.40 -3.71
N THR A 8 18.87 -9.82 -4.11
CA THR A 8 18.40 -9.79 -5.51
C THR A 8 17.43 -8.65 -5.80
N GLY A 9 17.14 -7.80 -4.80
CA GLY A 9 16.01 -6.90 -4.83
C GLY A 9 14.65 -7.62 -4.81
N VAL A 10 13.59 -6.91 -4.42
CA VAL A 10 12.20 -7.40 -4.42
C VAL A 10 11.27 -6.34 -5.00
N GLN A 11 10.21 -6.77 -5.69
CA GLN A 11 9.20 -5.87 -6.24
C GLN A 11 8.27 -5.37 -5.13
N ALA A 12 7.91 -6.25 -4.20
CA ALA A 12 7.11 -5.90 -3.04
C ALA A 12 7.61 -6.62 -1.79
N PHE A 13 7.44 -5.96 -0.66
CA PHE A 13 7.72 -6.51 0.65
C PHE A 13 6.72 -5.95 1.65
N ASP A 14 6.19 -6.84 2.48
CA ASP A 14 5.31 -6.44 3.55
C ASP A 14 5.53 -7.27 4.81
N PHE A 15 5.11 -6.71 5.93
CA PHE A 15 5.21 -7.34 7.23
C PHE A 15 4.18 -6.79 8.21
N TYR A 16 3.94 -7.56 9.27
CA TYR A 16 3.22 -7.07 10.45
C TYR A 16 4.19 -6.87 11.60
N ALA A 17 4.10 -5.73 12.30
CA ALA A 17 4.91 -5.45 13.48
C ALA A 17 4.08 -4.94 14.65
N GLN A 18 4.48 -5.31 15.87
CA GLN A 18 3.93 -4.78 17.12
C GLN A 18 5.05 -4.37 18.08
N PRO A 19 4.88 -3.28 18.83
CA PRO A 19 5.81 -2.93 19.89
C PRO A 19 5.75 -3.96 21.03
N ASN A 20 6.87 -4.18 21.69
CA ASN A 20 6.94 -5.04 22.87
C ASN A 20 6.52 -4.27 24.13
N LEU A 21 5.27 -3.84 24.16
CA LEU A 21 4.69 -3.01 25.21
C LEU A 21 3.35 -3.60 25.64
N ARG A 22 3.00 -3.51 26.93
CA ARG A 22 1.71 -3.99 27.43
C ARG A 22 0.58 -2.96 27.27
N GLU A 23 0.86 -1.71 27.59
CA GLU A 23 -0.10 -0.60 27.59
C GLU A 23 0.54 0.65 26.99
N GLY A 24 -0.27 1.50 26.33
CA GLY A 24 0.21 2.67 25.61
C GLY A 24 0.48 2.36 24.14
N SER A 25 1.00 3.35 23.41
CA SER A 25 1.30 3.23 21.98
C SER A 25 2.69 3.74 21.66
N LEU A 26 3.35 3.07 20.72
CA LEU A 26 4.66 3.46 20.22
C LEU A 26 4.61 3.63 18.70
N ARG A 27 5.40 4.58 18.20
CA ARG A 27 5.57 4.78 16.76
C ARG A 27 6.59 3.80 16.22
N ILE A 28 6.14 2.90 15.34
CA ILE A 28 7.02 2.12 14.48
C ILE A 28 7.10 2.83 13.13
N THR A 29 8.33 3.05 12.66
CA THR A 29 8.62 3.63 11.35
C THR A 29 9.33 2.59 10.49
N ALA A 30 8.90 2.44 9.24
CA ALA A 30 9.52 1.60 8.25
C ALA A 30 9.92 2.46 7.05
N THR A 31 11.14 2.28 6.55
CA THR A 31 11.66 3.02 5.40
C THR A 31 12.22 2.02 4.39
N ALA A 32 11.59 1.94 3.23
CA ALA A 32 12.08 1.17 2.09
C ALA A 32 13.08 2.00 1.27
N ARG A 33 14.06 1.31 0.68
CA ARG A 33 15.05 1.88 -0.24
C ARG A 33 15.20 1.01 -1.48
N SER A 34 15.15 1.62 -2.66
CA SER A 34 15.34 0.95 -3.95
C SER A 34 16.81 0.82 -4.36
N SER A 35 17.09 0.20 -5.51
CA SER A 35 18.44 0.01 -6.04
C SER A 35 19.02 1.30 -6.61
N ARG A 36 18.19 2.22 -7.10
CA ARG A 36 18.57 3.56 -7.55
C ARG A 36 18.53 4.63 -6.45
N GLY A 37 18.16 4.23 -5.23
CA GLY A 37 18.20 5.09 -4.05
C GLY A 37 16.91 5.84 -3.75
N SER A 38 15.82 5.57 -4.47
CA SER A 38 14.47 6.03 -4.11
C SER A 38 14.10 5.52 -2.72
N THR A 39 13.44 6.34 -1.92
CA THR A 39 12.99 5.97 -0.56
C THR A 39 11.51 6.22 -0.37
N ALA A 40 10.88 5.36 0.43
CA ALA A 40 9.50 5.53 0.87
C ALA A 40 9.41 5.17 2.35
N SER A 41 8.69 5.98 3.14
CA SER A 41 8.53 5.76 4.57
C SER A 41 7.07 5.68 4.97
N LEU A 42 6.76 4.73 5.84
CA LEU A 42 5.48 4.57 6.52
C LEU A 42 5.71 4.57 8.03
N PHE A 43 4.77 5.13 8.78
CA PHE A 43 4.78 5.00 10.24
C PHE A 43 3.39 4.68 10.74
N GLN A 44 3.33 3.97 11.87
CA GLN A 44 2.10 3.72 12.58
C GLN A 44 2.33 3.89 14.08
N ASN A 45 1.38 4.52 14.75
CA ASN A 45 1.31 4.51 16.21
C ASN A 45 0.51 3.26 16.61
N ILE A 46 1.17 2.29 17.22
CA ILE A 46 0.60 0.97 17.48
C ILE A 46 0.46 0.80 18.99
N ALA A 47 -0.75 0.48 19.45
CA ALA A 47 -0.96 0.14 20.84
C ALA A 47 -0.44 -1.27 21.13
N GLY A 48 0.25 -1.44 22.26
CA GLY A 48 0.88 -2.71 22.63
C GLY A 48 -0.08 -3.90 22.73
N ASN A 49 -1.36 -3.62 23.04
CA ASN A 49 -2.43 -4.60 23.16
C ASN A 49 -3.38 -4.67 21.94
N ALA A 50 -3.10 -3.93 20.86
CA ALA A 50 -3.93 -3.93 19.65
C ALA A 50 -3.53 -5.00 18.62
N GLY A 51 -2.43 -5.72 18.87
CA GLY A 51 -1.83 -6.65 17.91
C GLY A 51 -1.01 -5.95 16.83
N ALA A 52 -0.37 -6.76 16.00
CA ALA A 52 0.54 -6.29 14.97
C ALA A 52 -0.16 -5.56 13.82
N GLN A 53 0.44 -4.48 13.34
CA GLN A 53 -0.08 -3.66 12.24
C GLN A 53 0.74 -3.84 10.97
N TYR A 54 0.06 -3.70 9.82
CA TYR A 54 0.60 -3.96 8.49
C TYR A 54 1.48 -2.82 7.99
N PHE A 55 2.64 -3.14 7.45
CA PHE A 55 3.50 -2.24 6.68
C PHE A 55 3.78 -2.89 5.33
N GLY A 56 3.61 -2.14 4.24
CA GLY A 56 3.79 -2.66 2.90
C GLY A 56 4.44 -1.64 1.98
N PHE A 57 5.36 -2.12 1.16
CA PHE A 57 6.04 -1.34 0.14
C PHE A 57 6.04 -2.13 -1.16
N TYR A 58 5.89 -1.41 -2.27
CA TYR A 58 6.09 -1.95 -3.60
C TYR A 58 6.80 -0.92 -4.47
N THR A 59 7.52 -1.40 -5.47
CA THR A 59 7.97 -0.60 -6.61
C THR A 59 7.07 -0.91 -7.79
N ASP A 60 6.89 0.04 -8.71
CA ASP A 60 6.22 -0.12 -9.99
C ASP A 60 7.22 -0.12 -11.17
N ASP A 61 8.49 0.18 -10.91
CA ASP A 61 9.58 0.09 -11.88
C ASP A 61 10.34 -1.24 -11.71
N PRO A 62 10.24 -2.18 -12.68
CA PRO A 62 10.94 -3.47 -12.60
C PRO A 62 12.47 -3.35 -12.68
N THR A 63 12.99 -2.15 -12.99
CA THR A 63 14.42 -1.85 -13.02
C THR A 63 14.91 -1.08 -11.79
N ASP A 64 14.01 -0.69 -10.89
CA ASP A 64 14.31 -0.05 -9.61
C ASP A 64 13.72 -0.85 -8.42
N LEU A 65 14.25 -2.06 -8.23
CA LEU A 65 13.79 -2.98 -7.20
C LEU A 65 14.18 -2.54 -5.79
N MET A 66 13.35 -2.89 -4.80
CA MET A 66 13.62 -2.61 -3.39
C MET A 66 14.79 -3.45 -2.89
N THR A 67 15.80 -2.81 -2.29
CA THR A 67 17.02 -3.49 -1.80
C THR A 67 17.10 -3.56 -0.28
N ALA A 68 16.36 -2.70 0.42
CA ALA A 68 16.33 -2.72 1.88
C ALA A 68 15.03 -2.15 2.45
N VAL A 69 14.67 -2.62 3.64
CA VAL A 69 13.73 -1.94 4.54
C VAL A 69 14.37 -1.78 5.90
N GLU A 70 14.45 -0.54 6.38
CA GLU A 70 14.83 -0.21 7.75
C GLU A 70 13.59 -0.03 8.60
N ILE A 71 13.51 -0.76 9.72
CA ILE A 71 12.44 -0.67 10.70
C ILE A 71 13.02 -0.11 11.99
N SER A 72 12.43 0.97 12.48
CA SER A 72 12.84 1.65 13.70
C SER A 72 11.67 1.89 14.64
N ILE A 73 11.97 1.78 15.93
CA ILE A 73 11.11 2.16 17.04
C ILE A 73 12.01 2.89 18.04
N ASN A 74 11.49 3.94 18.66
CA ASN A 74 12.17 4.61 19.76
C ASN A 74 11.65 4.05 21.09
N ASP A 75 12.12 2.86 21.44
CA ASP A 75 11.72 2.15 22.66
C ASP A 75 12.82 1.19 23.11
N GLN A 76 12.87 0.92 24.42
CA GLN A 76 13.84 0.03 25.07
C GLN A 76 13.46 -1.45 25.01
N PHE A 77 12.17 -1.78 24.85
CA PHE A 77 11.68 -3.16 24.82
C PHE A 77 11.63 -3.75 23.41
N GLY A 78 11.68 -2.88 22.40
CA GLY A 78 11.78 -3.25 21.00
C GLY A 78 10.42 -3.59 20.39
N PHE A 79 10.44 -4.50 19.41
CA PHE A 79 9.25 -4.88 18.66
C PHE A 79 9.37 -6.32 18.15
N ALA A 80 8.24 -6.93 17.82
CA ALA A 80 8.16 -8.26 17.23
C ALA A 80 7.56 -8.19 15.82
N PHE A 81 8.02 -9.10 14.96
CA PHE A 81 7.41 -9.36 13.65
C PHE A 81 6.41 -10.52 13.75
N GLY A 82 5.26 -10.37 13.12
CA GLY A 82 4.26 -11.45 13.02
C GLY A 82 4.45 -12.27 11.75
N GLU A 83 4.29 -11.64 10.60
CA GLU A 83 4.40 -12.24 9.27
C GLU A 83 5.25 -11.35 8.38
N MET A 84 5.97 -11.95 7.43
CA MET A 84 6.73 -11.27 6.40
C MET A 84 6.45 -11.93 5.04
N ARG A 85 6.17 -11.12 4.02
CA ARG A 85 5.94 -11.56 2.64
C ARG A 85 6.83 -10.78 1.69
N LEU A 86 7.30 -11.46 0.65
CA LEU A 86 8.10 -10.85 -0.41
C LEU A 86 7.64 -11.34 -1.78
N ALA A 87 7.69 -10.46 -2.76
CA ALA A 87 7.42 -10.77 -4.16
C ALA A 87 8.64 -10.40 -5.01
N THR A 88 9.17 -11.38 -5.73
CA THR A 88 10.29 -11.20 -6.68
C THR A 88 9.82 -11.09 -8.13
N GLN A 89 8.55 -11.43 -8.40
CA GLN A 89 7.93 -11.28 -9.71
C GLN A 89 7.23 -9.92 -9.81
N PRO A 90 7.17 -9.31 -11.01
CA PRO A 90 6.40 -8.10 -11.24
C PRO A 90 4.94 -8.34 -10.82
N ILE A 91 4.40 -7.49 -9.94
CA ILE A 91 2.96 -7.50 -9.68
C ILE A 91 2.29 -6.90 -10.91
N PRO A 92 1.39 -7.61 -11.61
CA PRO A 92 0.66 -7.03 -12.74
C PRO A 92 -0.07 -5.78 -12.25
N THR A 93 0.27 -4.61 -12.81
CA THR A 93 -0.49 -3.40 -12.54
C THR A 93 -1.94 -3.65 -12.94
N PRO A 94 -2.92 -3.43 -12.04
CA PRO A 94 -4.32 -3.58 -12.41
C PRO A 94 -4.58 -2.69 -13.62
N ALA A 95 -4.95 -3.29 -14.74
CA ALA A 95 -5.39 -2.53 -15.89
C ALA A 95 -6.67 -1.80 -15.47
N LEU A 96 -6.57 -0.51 -15.18
CA LEU A 96 -7.72 0.38 -15.09
C LEU A 96 -8.36 0.37 -16.48
N LEU A 97 -9.32 -0.53 -16.69
CA LEU A 97 -10.07 -0.66 -17.94
C LEU A 97 -10.72 0.69 -18.23
N PRO A 98 -10.26 1.45 -19.24
CA PRO A 98 -10.85 2.75 -19.59
C PRO A 98 -12.33 2.60 -19.95
N GLY A 99 -12.74 1.38 -20.34
CA GLY A 99 -14.11 1.02 -20.66
C GLY A 99 -15.11 1.15 -19.51
N ILE A 100 -14.71 1.03 -18.24
CA ILE A 100 -15.66 1.16 -17.11
C ILE A 100 -16.07 2.63 -16.93
N VAL A 101 -15.13 3.56 -17.08
CA VAL A 101 -15.43 5.01 -17.05
C VAL A 101 -16.27 5.40 -18.27
N GLY A 102 -15.92 4.88 -19.46
CA GLY A 102 -16.67 5.14 -20.70
C GLY A 102 -18.11 4.64 -20.67
N MET A 103 -18.36 3.45 -20.12
CA MET A 103 -19.71 2.90 -19.97
C MET A 103 -20.57 3.71 -18.98
N GLY A 104 -19.98 4.23 -17.90
CA GLY A 104 -20.68 5.11 -16.97
C GLY A 104 -21.19 6.41 -17.62
N VAL A 105 -20.35 7.05 -18.46
CA VAL A 105 -20.73 8.28 -19.18
C VAL A 105 -21.77 8.01 -20.26
N ALA A 106 -21.67 6.89 -20.99
CA ALA A 106 -22.64 6.52 -22.02
C ALA A 106 -24.03 6.22 -21.41
N ALA A 107 -24.08 5.51 -20.28
CA ALA A 107 -25.33 5.22 -19.58
C ALA A 107 -25.99 6.49 -19.02
N TRP A 108 -25.20 7.45 -18.52
CA TRP A 108 -25.71 8.74 -18.04
C TRP A 108 -26.28 9.60 -19.16
N ARG A 109 -25.62 9.66 -20.33
CA ARG A 109 -26.14 10.38 -21.51
C ARG A 109 -27.44 9.79 -22.03
N ARG A 110 -27.56 8.46 -22.06
CA ARG A 110 -28.80 7.80 -22.49
C ARG A 110 -29.99 8.17 -21.60
N ARG A 111 -29.79 8.22 -20.27
CA ARG A 111 -30.83 8.63 -19.32
C ARG A 111 -31.28 10.09 -19.51
N GLN A 112 -30.38 11.01 -19.86
CA GLN A 112 -30.78 12.39 -20.15
C GLN A 112 -31.55 12.52 -21.47
N GLY A 113 -31.20 11.73 -22.48
CA GLY A 113 -31.93 11.70 -23.75
C GLY A 113 -33.36 11.16 -23.61
N GLU A 114 -33.55 10.11 -22.79
CA GLU A 114 -34.87 9.53 -22.52
C GLU A 114 -35.76 10.47 -21.70
N ALA A 115 -35.21 11.17 -20.69
CA ALA A 115 -35.95 12.16 -19.89
C ALA A 115 -36.34 13.43 -20.66
N ALA A 116 -35.61 13.79 -21.71
CA ALA A 116 -35.93 14.94 -22.55
C ALA A 116 -37.03 14.63 -23.58
N ALA A 117 -37.18 13.36 -24.00
CA ALA A 117 -38.19 12.95 -24.97
C ALA A 117 -39.60 12.79 -24.35
N GLU A 118 -39.70 12.40 -23.07
CA GLU A 118 -41.00 12.29 -22.39
C GLU A 118 -41.71 13.65 -22.16
N ASN A 119 -40.96 14.76 -22.15
CA ASN A 119 -41.51 16.10 -21.90
C ASN A 119 -42.03 16.83 -23.17
N SER A 120 -41.75 16.32 -24.38
CA SER A 120 -42.19 16.95 -25.63
C SER A 120 -43.52 16.41 -26.18
N ASP A 121 -44.03 15.32 -25.59
CA ASP A 121 -45.28 14.67 -26.03
C ASP A 121 -46.51 15.09 -25.18
N GLN A 122 -46.36 16.08 -24.29
CA GLN A 122 -47.42 16.59 -23.40
C GLN A 122 -47.89 18.04 -23.67
N GLU A 123 -47.49 18.65 -24.80
CA GLU A 123 -48.04 19.96 -25.26
C GLU A 123 -49.06 19.84 -26.38
#